data_AF-A0A8T3ZYM6-F1
#
_entry.id   AF-A0A8T3ZYM6-F1
#
_cell.length_a   1.000
_cell.length_b   1.000
_cell.length_c   1.000
_cell.angle_alpha   90.00
_cell.angle_beta   90.00
_cell.angle_gamma   90.00
#
_symmetry.space_group_name_H-M   'P 1'
#
loop_
_entity.id
_entity.type
_entity.pdbx_description
1 polymer ?
#
loop_
_entity_poly.entity_id
_entity_poly.type
_entity_poly.pdbx_seq_one_letter_code
_entity_poly.pdbx_strand_id
1 'polypeptide(L)'
;MEERRIKKVFIRFSKQMGCKPIVLEEIVILRNRGLSNIEIAEEAGISRNTVANYLEKMRRMQEEQVAELLSLIGMMHAKRREMSRLLEEME
;
A
#
# COMPACT_ATOMS: atom_id res chain seq x y z
N MET A 1 -15.74 1.72 12.72
CA MET A 1 -15.70 0.23 12.66
C MET A 1 -15.17 -0.30 11.32
N GLU A 2 -15.50 0.35 10.20
CA GLU A 2 -15.12 -0.07 8.85
C GLU A 2 -13.62 0.06 8.52
N GLU A 3 -12.98 1.18 8.86
CA GLU A 3 -11.54 1.40 8.63
C GLU A 3 -10.67 0.28 9.24
N ARG A 4 -10.96 -0.10 10.49
CA ARG A 4 -10.27 -1.22 11.17
C ARG A 4 -10.43 -2.54 10.41
N ARG A 5 -11.58 -2.76 9.75
CA ARG A 5 -11.83 -3.96 8.95
C ARG A 5 -10.98 -3.94 7.68
N ILE A 6 -10.97 -2.83 6.95
CA ILE A 6 -10.17 -2.67 5.72
C ILE A 6 -8.69 -2.89 6.01
N LYS A 7 -8.17 -2.24 7.06
CA LYS A 7 -6.78 -2.41 7.50
C LYS A 7 -6.45 -3.88 7.84
N LYS A 8 -7.36 -4.60 8.51
CA LYS A 8 -7.17 -6.03 8.81
C LYS A 8 -7.11 -6.89 7.55
N VAL A 9 -7.96 -6.62 6.56
CA VAL A 9 -7.95 -7.33 5.27
C VAL A 9 -6.64 -7.07 4.54
N PHE A 10 -6.21 -5.80 4.42
CA PHE A 10 -4.93 -5.43 3.82
C PHE A 10 -3.72 -6.09 4.51
N ILE A 11 -3.69 -6.10 5.84
CA ILE A 11 -2.61 -6.76 6.59
C ILE A 11 -2.56 -8.26 6.29
N ARG A 12 -3.72 -8.93 6.21
CA ARG A 12 -3.80 -10.35 5.88
C ARG A 12 -3.30 -10.61 4.46
N PHE A 13 -3.79 -9.83 3.50
CA PHE A 13 -3.40 -9.90 2.10
C PHE A 13 -1.88 -9.74 1.93
N SER A 14 -1.31 -8.70 2.53
CA SER A 14 0.14 -8.43 2.51
C SER A 14 0.94 -9.61 3.07
N LYS A 15 0.49 -10.20 4.18
CA LYS A 15 1.15 -11.35 4.80
C LYS A 15 1.08 -12.60 3.92
N GLN A 16 -0.04 -12.84 3.23
CA GLN A 16 -0.17 -13.97 2.29
C GLN A 16 0.80 -13.86 1.11
N MET A 17 1.13 -12.64 0.68
CA MET A 17 2.19 -12.40 -0.31
C MET A 17 3.62 -12.53 0.26
N GLY A 18 3.77 -12.73 1.57
CA GLY A 18 5.06 -12.66 2.25
C GLY A 18 5.67 -11.27 2.22
N CYS A 19 4.83 -10.23 2.29
CA CYS A 19 5.23 -8.83 2.31
C CYS A 19 4.91 -8.20 3.68
N LYS A 20 5.75 -7.26 4.11
CA LYS A 20 5.48 -6.41 5.27
C LYS A 20 4.42 -5.37 4.85
N PRO A 21 3.28 -5.25 5.54
CA PRO A 21 2.17 -4.39 5.10
C PRO A 21 2.55 -2.92 4.87
N ILE A 22 3.29 -2.33 5.81
CA ILE A 22 3.72 -0.93 5.73
C ILE A 22 4.63 -0.70 4.51
N VAL A 23 5.56 -1.63 4.27
CA VAL A 23 6.49 -1.56 3.13
C VAL A 23 5.75 -1.75 1.81
N LEU A 24 4.78 -2.66 1.77
CA LEU A 24 3.97 -2.90 0.57
C LEU A 24 3.09 -1.70 0.23
N GLU A 25 2.42 -1.11 1.23
CA GLU A 25 1.62 0.12 1.06
C GLU A 25 2.47 1.22 0.41
N GLU A 26 3.63 1.50 0.97
CA GLU A 26 4.54 2.56 0.49
C GLU A 26 5.04 2.30 -0.93
N ILE A 27 5.56 1.09 -1.21
CA ILE A 27 6.07 0.73 -2.53
C ILE A 27 4.98 0.86 -3.60
N VAL A 28 3.75 0.39 -3.31
CA VAL A 28 2.64 0.45 -4.26
C VAL A 28 2.25 1.90 -4.56
N ILE A 29 2.16 2.75 -3.54
CA ILE A 29 1.82 4.17 -3.70
C ILE A 29 2.86 4.88 -4.55
N LEU A 30 4.14 4.74 -4.21
CA LEU A 30 5.23 5.40 -4.92
C LEU A 30 5.34 4.89 -6.37
N ARG A 31 5.18 3.59 -6.58
CA ARG A 31 5.13 3.02 -7.93
C ARG A 31 3.96 3.56 -8.75
N ASN A 32 2.78 3.70 -8.14
CA ASN A 32 1.60 4.25 -8.81
C ASN A 32 1.73 5.75 -9.12
N ARG A 33 2.63 6.46 -8.43
CA ARG A 33 3.03 7.85 -8.77
C ARG A 33 4.05 7.92 -9.92
N GLY A 34 4.50 6.78 -10.45
CA GLY A 34 5.42 6.71 -11.57
C GLY A 34 6.91 6.65 -11.19
N LEU A 35 7.24 6.51 -9.89
CA LEU A 35 8.63 6.44 -9.46
C LEU A 35 9.29 5.12 -9.91
N SER A 36 10.56 5.22 -10.26
CA SER A 36 11.44 4.08 -10.54
C SER A 36 11.80 3.32 -9.26
N ASN A 37 12.35 2.12 -9.41
CA ASN A 37 12.75 1.31 -8.25
C ASN A 37 13.85 1.98 -7.40
N ILE A 38 14.68 2.83 -8.00
CA ILE A 38 15.74 3.58 -7.29
C ILE A 38 15.09 4.68 -6.46
N GLU A 39 14.22 5.50 -7.08
CA GLU A 39 13.50 6.57 -6.40
C GLU A 39 12.61 6.03 -5.27
N ILE A 40 11.92 4.91 -5.49
CA ILE A 40 11.11 4.25 -4.44
C ILE A 40 11.99 3.82 -3.25
N ALA A 41 13.17 3.27 -3.53
CA ALA A 41 14.09 2.82 -2.49
C ALA A 41 14.62 3.99 -1.65
N GLU A 42 14.96 5.10 -2.32
CA GLU A 42 15.44 6.33 -1.68
C GLU A 42 14.32 6.99 -0.86
N GLU A 43 13.16 7.22 -1.45
CA GLU A 43 12.02 7.90 -0.81
C GLU A 43 11.49 7.12 0.40
N ALA A 44 11.36 5.79 0.27
CA ALA A 44 10.83 4.96 1.35
C ALA A 44 11.89 4.58 2.40
N GLY A 45 13.18 4.82 2.15
CA GLY A 45 14.27 4.34 3.01
C GLY A 45 14.40 2.81 3.03
N ILE A 46 14.15 2.15 1.90
CA ILE A 46 14.08 0.69 1.77
C ILE A 46 15.13 0.20 0.77
N SER A 47 15.71 -0.98 0.98
CA SER A 47 16.70 -1.51 0.03
C SER A 47 16.08 -1.76 -1.36
N ARG A 48 16.82 -1.41 -2.43
CA ARG A 48 16.43 -1.67 -3.82
C ARG A 48 16.04 -3.12 -4.07
N ASN A 49 16.71 -4.07 -3.42
CA ASN A 49 16.36 -5.50 -3.50
C ASN A 49 14.98 -5.80 -2.93
N THR A 50 14.59 -5.16 -1.82
CA THR A 50 13.25 -5.34 -1.25
C THR A 50 12.19 -4.76 -2.18
N VAL A 51 12.43 -3.58 -2.74
CA VAL A 51 11.55 -2.95 -3.74
C VAL A 51 11.36 -3.86 -4.95
N ALA A 52 12.45 -4.32 -5.56
CA ALA A 52 12.41 -5.22 -6.71
C ALA A 52 11.66 -6.53 -6.41
N ASN A 53 11.93 -7.14 -5.24
CA ASN A 53 11.25 -8.36 -4.80
C ASN A 53 9.73 -8.16 -4.68
N TYR A 54 9.28 -7.06 -4.07
CA TYR A 54 7.86 -6.81 -3.85
C TYR A 54 7.13 -6.54 -5.17
N LEU A 55 7.75 -5.74 -6.06
CA LEU A 55 7.21 -5.48 -7.39
C LEU A 55 7.21 -6.72 -8.28
N GLU A 56 8.21 -7.60 -8.17
CA GLU A 56 8.23 -8.88 -8.87
C GLU A 56 7.09 -9.79 -8.39
N LYS A 57 6.88 -9.89 -7.07
CA LYS A 57 5.75 -10.62 -6.51
C LYS A 57 4.43 -10.09 -7.06
N MET A 58 4.27 -8.77 -7.11
CA MET A 58 3.08 -8.14 -7.69
C MET A 58 2.89 -8.46 -9.17
N ARG A 59 3.98 -8.43 -9.96
CA ARG A 59 3.92 -8.76 -11.38
C ARG A 59 3.48 -10.21 -11.65
N ARG A 60 3.68 -11.11 -10.68
CA ARG A 60 3.24 -12.51 -10.76
C ARG A 60 1.81 -12.74 -10.25
N MET A 61 1.15 -11.72 -9.72
CA MET A 61 -0.22 -11.83 -9.24
C MET A 61 -1.21 -11.86 -10.41
N GLN A 62 -2.37 -12.48 -10.19
CA GLN A 62 -3.50 -12.35 -11.10
C GLN A 62 -4.05 -10.92 -11.06
N GLU A 63 -4.63 -10.48 -12.17
CA GLU A 63 -5.17 -9.11 -12.31
C GLU A 63 -6.20 -8.79 -11.22
N GLU A 64 -7.03 -9.75 -10.83
CA GLU A 64 -8.02 -9.59 -9.77
C GLU A 64 -7.37 -9.31 -8.41
N GLN A 65 -6.24 -9.96 -8.13
CA GLN A 65 -5.50 -9.76 -6.88
C GLN A 65 -4.82 -8.39 -6.87
N VAL A 66 -4.30 -7.93 -8.01
CA VAL A 66 -3.73 -6.58 -8.13
C VAL A 66 -4.83 -5.53 -7.94
N ALA A 67 -6.00 -5.72 -8.55
CA ALA A 67 -7.15 -4.84 -8.38
C ALA A 67 -7.63 -4.80 -6.93
N GLU A 68 -7.67 -5.95 -6.24
CA GLU A 68 -8.00 -6.03 -4.82
C GLU A 68 -7.00 -5.24 -3.96
N LEU A 69 -5.70 -5.43 -4.18
CA LEU A 69 -4.64 -4.71 -3.46
C LEU A 69 -4.78 -3.19 -3.61
N LEU A 70 -4.93 -2.71 -4.85
CA LEU A 70 -5.09 -1.28 -5.15
C LEU A 70 -6.36 -0.72 -4.53
N SER A 71 -7.47 -1.48 -4.56
CA SER A 71 -8.73 -1.08 -3.93
C SER A 71 -8.60 -0.96 -2.41
N LEU A 72 -7.94 -1.91 -1.75
CA LEU A 72 -7.69 -1.88 -0.30
C LEU A 72 -6.88 -0.65 0.10
N ILE A 73 -5.78 -0.37 -0.62
CA ILE A 73 -4.95 0.81 -0.37
C ILE A 73 -5.75 2.09 -0.61
N GLY A 74 -6.46 2.17 -1.75
CA GLY A 74 -7.31 3.32 -2.08
C GLY A 74 -8.34 3.63 -0.99
N MET A 75 -9.05 2.60 -0.51
CA MET A 75 -10.02 2.75 0.58
C MET A 75 -9.38 3.17 1.91
N MET A 76 -8.21 2.62 2.26
CA MET A 76 -7.49 3.02 3.47
C MET A 76 -7.11 4.51 3.44
N HIS A 77 -6.60 4.99 2.31
CA HIS A 77 -6.23 6.41 2.16
C HIS A 77 -7.45 7.33 2.11
N ALA A 78 -8.55 6.90 1.49
CA ALA A 78 -9.79 7.64 1.51
C ALA A 78 -10.31 7.84 2.94
N LYS A 79 -10.32 6.77 3.76
CA LYS A 79 -10.72 6.84 5.16
C LYS A 79 -9.79 7.69 6.01
N ARG A 80 -8.47 7.62 5.79
CA ARG A 80 -7.50 8.48 6.48
C ARG A 80 -7.73 9.96 6.18
N ARG A 81 -8.03 10.31 4.93
CA ARG A 81 -8.36 11.69 4.53
C ARG A 81 -9.68 12.18 5.09
N GLU A 82 -10.72 11.34 5.08
CA GLU A 82 -12.03 11.65 5.67
C GLU A 82 -11.87 11.97 7.16
N MET A 83 -11.13 11.14 7.91
CA MET A 83 -10.86 11.36 9.32
C MET A 83 -10.05 12.64 9.58
N SER A 84 -9.02 12.91 8.77
CA SER A 84 -8.20 14.12 8.91
C SER A 84 -9.06 15.38 8.81
N ARG A 85 -9.94 15.46 7.81
CA ARG A 85 -10.84 16.61 7.62
C ARG A 85 -11.78 16.82 8.80
N LEU A 86 -12.37 15.73 9.31
CA LEU A 86 -13.27 15.82 10.47
C LEU A 86 -12.57 16.36 11.72
N LEU A 87 -11.28 16.01 11.91
CA LEU A 87 -10.50 16.54 13.02
C LEU A 87 -10.19 18.03 12.82
N GLU A 88 -9.82 18.45 11.61
CA GLU A 88 -9.58 19.86 11.27
C GLU A 88 -10.84 20.72 11.43
N GLU A 89 -12.04 20.17 11.19
CA GLU A 89 -13.33 20.87 11.39
C GLU A 89 -13.77 20.96 12.85
N MET A 90 -13.14 20.20 13.75
CA MET A 90 -13.43 20.18 15.19
C MET A 90 -12.51 21.10 16.01
N GLU A 91 -11.46 21.66 15.40
CA GLU A 91 -10.53 22.65 15.97
C GLU A 91 -10.96 24.09 15.66
#